data_AF-A0A6B1DTX6-F1
#
_entry.id   AF-A0A6B1DTX6-F1
#
_cell.length_a   1.000
_cell.length_b   1.000
_cell.length_c   1.000
_cell.angle_alpha   90.00
_cell.angle_beta   90.00
_cell.angle_gamma   90.00
#
_symmetry.space_group_name_H-M   'P 1'
#
loop_
_entity.id
_entity.type
_entity.pdbx_description
1 polymer ?
#
loop_
_entity_poly.entity_id
_entity_poly.type
_entity_poly.pdbx_seq_one_letter_code
_entity_poly.pdbx_strand_id
1 'polypeptide(L)'
;MAAMRSDEGIRYEPDERSPWPVSAVVGFQGVMLILPQSVLYMSIVALSAGQDDTYLTWAVFAALALNGVGTALQAARIGRLGTGHVLITGTATPLIAITIIALSEGGPAMLASLVLVSSLLQFMLAAWMPLLRRVITPLVSGTVLMLVAVTIVPIAIERLTDVPEGIPVATGPTAAAATLIVTIGLGLRASGAMRLWTPLAGIVAGCAVAGLLGLYDAQPFFDAPWVGAPAFALPEFELPPSMEFWSLLPAFLVMTLVLAIMAMGGGMAIQQTSWRTPRVPDFRLVQGAVRANGVASLLAGLAGIMPTMVHSANSVSLTSFTGVASRRVGFAFGIILIGLALLPKLTALLLTVPAAVAGAFVLIIMGHLMVEGIRMVARDGLDYRKALVVGVSFSLGSGLQSQDIFGELFGGAWGLMLNNGVLTGGLAAILISSFMELIQPRRRRLKADLDVSALSGIDKFLRGLAADCGWNDTSTNRLCLVAEEVLLSLLGATEVDGADSERSLTIYARPGGKVVDLEFLATPQDENIEDRIAYLSEQAESPEEHEMSFRLLKQLASTVRHRKYHGMDIVSVQVNRSR
;
A
#
# COMPACT_ATOMS: atom_id res chain seq x y z
N MET A 1 1.83 35.51 -11.76
CA MET A 1 1.50 34.61 -10.64
C MET A 1 0.36 33.71 -11.13
N ALA A 2 0.71 32.70 -11.91
CA ALA A 2 -0.24 31.88 -12.66
C ALA A 2 -0.81 30.79 -11.76
N ALA A 3 -2.14 30.72 -11.68
CA ALA A 3 -2.86 29.65 -11.02
C ALA A 3 -2.47 28.30 -11.64
N MET A 4 -1.80 27.45 -10.86
CA MET A 4 -1.50 26.06 -11.23
C MET A 4 -2.82 25.32 -11.39
N ARG A 5 -3.19 25.04 -12.65
CA ARG A 5 -4.26 24.11 -13.01
C ARG A 5 -3.82 22.70 -12.62
N SER A 6 -4.69 21.99 -11.91
CA SER A 6 -4.50 20.60 -11.47
C SER A 6 -4.67 19.56 -12.60
N ASP A 7 -4.47 19.96 -13.86
CA ASP A 7 -4.60 19.12 -15.07
C ASP A 7 -3.25 18.86 -15.76
N GLU A 8 -2.15 19.41 -15.25
CA GLU A 8 -0.82 19.09 -15.77
C GLU A 8 -0.31 17.82 -15.08
N GLY A 9 -0.13 16.76 -15.87
CA GLY A 9 0.43 15.47 -15.42
C GLY A 9 1.85 15.59 -14.81
N ILE A 10 2.48 14.46 -14.53
CA ILE A 10 3.79 14.41 -13.85
C ILE A 10 4.81 15.36 -14.52
N ARG A 11 5.28 16.35 -13.76
CA ARG A 11 6.27 17.35 -14.20
C ARG A 11 7.69 16.79 -14.19
N TYR A 12 8.03 16.01 -13.17
CA TYR A 12 9.32 15.33 -13.06
C TYR A 12 9.13 13.85 -12.75
N GLU A 13 9.61 13.00 -13.64
CA GLU A 13 9.60 11.54 -13.45
C GLU A 13 10.68 11.07 -12.44
N PRO A 14 10.62 9.83 -11.92
CA PRO A 14 11.54 9.32 -10.92
C PRO A 14 13.01 9.44 -11.30
N ASP A 15 13.33 9.13 -12.56
CA ASP A 15 14.70 9.14 -13.09
C ASP A 15 15.14 10.52 -13.59
N GLU A 16 14.23 11.49 -13.65
CA GLU A 16 14.55 12.87 -14.01
C GLU A 16 15.12 13.64 -12.82
N ARG A 17 16.07 14.51 -13.14
CA ARG A 17 16.77 15.36 -12.18
C ARG A 17 15.98 16.65 -11.96
N SER A 18 15.06 16.65 -11.01
CA SER A 18 14.40 17.89 -10.56
C SER A 18 15.41 18.86 -9.93
N PRO A 19 15.26 20.19 -10.09
CA PRO A 19 16.12 21.17 -9.41
C PRO A 19 16.07 20.97 -7.89
N TRP A 20 17.21 21.03 -7.22
CA TRP A 20 17.30 20.82 -5.76
C TRP A 20 16.32 21.69 -4.94
N PRO A 21 16.07 22.97 -5.27
CA PRO A 21 15.07 23.77 -4.55
C PRO A 21 13.66 23.18 -4.64
N VAL A 22 13.28 22.65 -5.81
CA VAL A 22 11.99 21.98 -6.00
C VAL A 22 11.94 20.69 -5.19
N SER A 23 13.00 19.87 -5.25
CA SER A 23 13.08 18.64 -4.47
C SER A 23 13.03 18.89 -2.96
N ALA A 24 13.67 19.97 -2.49
CA ALA A 24 13.69 20.36 -1.09
C ALA A 24 12.31 20.84 -0.61
N VAL A 25 11.61 21.65 -1.39
CA VAL A 25 10.25 22.12 -1.05
C VAL A 25 9.25 20.96 -1.02
N VAL A 26 9.26 20.09 -2.03
CA VAL A 26 8.38 18.92 -2.07
C VAL A 26 8.77 17.91 -0.98
N GLY A 27 10.06 17.72 -0.74
CA GLY A 27 10.57 16.90 0.36
C GLY A 27 10.09 17.41 1.72
N PHE A 28 10.15 18.72 1.94
CA PHE A 28 9.64 19.38 3.14
C PHE A 28 8.12 19.20 3.29
N GLN A 29 7.34 19.34 2.21
CA GLN A 29 5.91 19.04 2.23
C GLN A 29 5.63 17.59 2.63
N GLY A 30 6.40 16.64 2.10
CA GLY A 30 6.32 15.24 2.51
C GLY A 30 6.62 15.06 4.00
N VAL A 31 7.68 15.69 4.50
CA VAL A 31 8.08 15.65 5.92
C VAL A 31 6.94 16.15 6.80
N MET A 32 6.29 17.24 6.42
CA MET A 32 5.16 17.82 7.13
C MET A 32 3.92 16.88 7.20
N LEU A 33 3.76 15.95 6.25
CA LEU A 33 2.71 14.94 6.31
C LEU A 33 3.01 13.83 7.33
N ILE A 34 4.27 13.40 7.43
CA ILE A 34 4.65 12.26 8.28
C ILE A 34 5.05 12.67 9.69
N LEU A 35 5.53 13.90 9.88
CA LEU A 35 6.14 14.35 11.11
C LEU A 35 5.16 14.28 12.30
N PRO A 36 3.94 14.86 12.24
CA PRO A 36 2.99 14.73 13.34
C PRO A 36 2.55 13.28 13.55
N GLN A 37 2.38 12.51 12.47
CA GLN A 37 2.01 11.09 12.55
C GLN A 37 3.06 10.29 13.34
N SER A 38 4.33 10.47 13.00
CA SER A 38 5.44 9.74 13.62
C SER A 38 5.57 10.06 15.11
N VAL A 39 5.46 11.34 15.49
CA VAL A 39 5.55 11.77 16.89
C VAL A 39 4.34 11.29 17.68
N LEU A 40 3.13 11.50 17.16
CA LEU A 40 1.90 11.14 17.88
C LEU A 40 1.70 9.63 18.04
N TYR A 41 2.07 8.81 17.04
CA TYR A 41 1.98 7.36 17.20
C TYR A 41 3.00 6.83 18.22
N MET A 42 4.21 7.37 18.23
CA MET A 42 5.22 7.01 19.25
C MET A 42 4.78 7.46 20.65
N SER A 43 4.18 8.65 20.79
CA SER A 43 3.65 9.11 22.08
C SER A 43 2.50 8.26 22.58
N ILE A 44 1.55 7.89 21.70
CA ILE A 44 0.44 7.00 22.06
C ILE A 44 0.98 5.67 22.60
N VAL A 45 1.95 5.06 21.91
CA VAL A 45 2.52 3.77 22.31
C VAL A 45 3.28 3.87 23.63
N ALA A 46 4.19 4.85 23.77
CA ALA A 46 5.00 5.00 24.98
C ALA A 46 4.12 5.29 26.22
N LEU A 47 3.19 6.24 26.11
CA LEU A 47 2.31 6.64 27.22
C LEU A 47 1.33 5.52 27.59
N SER A 48 0.76 4.83 26.60
CA SER A 48 -0.20 3.74 26.87
C SER A 48 0.48 2.49 27.42
N ALA A 49 1.79 2.32 27.19
CA ALA A 49 2.60 1.26 27.78
C ALA A 49 3.28 1.66 29.11
N GLY A 50 2.95 2.84 29.65
CA GLY A 50 3.50 3.33 30.93
C GLY A 50 5.01 3.60 30.91
N GLN A 51 5.59 3.89 29.74
CA GLN A 51 7.02 4.20 29.59
C GLN A 51 7.33 5.63 30.06
N ASP A 52 8.58 5.87 30.45
CA ASP A 52 9.04 7.16 30.94
C ASP A 52 9.33 8.17 29.80
N ASP A 53 9.49 9.44 30.18
CA ASP A 53 9.80 10.53 29.24
C ASP A 53 11.15 10.33 28.53
N THR A 54 12.07 9.62 29.17
CA THR A 54 13.38 9.25 28.60
C THR A 54 13.19 8.36 27.37
N TYR A 55 12.44 7.27 27.52
CA TYR A 55 12.11 6.38 26.41
C TYR A 55 11.30 7.10 25.34
N LEU A 56 10.30 7.88 25.72
CA LEU A 56 9.47 8.63 24.77
C LEU A 56 10.33 9.55 23.87
N THR A 57 11.21 10.33 24.48
CA THR A 57 12.07 11.28 23.75
C THR A 57 13.04 10.55 22.82
N TRP A 58 13.64 9.45 23.28
CA TRP A 58 14.47 8.57 22.47
C TRP A 58 13.69 7.96 21.30
N ALA A 59 12.52 7.39 21.59
CA ALA A 59 11.71 6.69 20.62
C ALA A 59 11.26 7.63 19.50
N VAL A 60 10.83 8.84 19.84
CA VAL A 60 10.48 9.88 18.87
C VAL A 60 11.69 10.28 18.01
N PHE A 61 12.84 10.53 18.62
CA PHE A 61 14.07 10.86 17.89
C PHE A 61 14.45 9.76 16.89
N ALA A 62 14.55 8.52 17.37
CA ALA A 62 14.92 7.37 16.56
C ALA A 62 13.90 7.13 15.46
N ALA A 63 12.60 7.28 15.73
CA ALA A 63 11.54 7.18 14.74
C ALA A 63 11.73 8.16 13.58
N LEU A 64 11.94 9.44 13.88
CA LEU A 64 12.11 10.48 12.86
C LEU A 64 13.37 10.23 12.03
N ALA A 65 14.49 9.92 12.69
CA ALA A 65 15.74 9.62 12.01
C ALA A 65 15.60 8.40 11.09
N LEU A 66 15.03 7.30 11.58
CA LEU A 66 14.88 6.05 10.84
C LEU A 66 13.82 6.12 9.74
N ASN A 67 12.73 6.88 9.94
CA ASN A 67 11.76 7.18 8.87
C ASN A 67 12.43 7.99 7.75
N GLY A 68 13.36 8.88 8.09
CA GLY A 68 14.15 9.65 7.15
C GLY A 68 15.13 8.76 6.36
N VAL A 69 15.87 7.91 7.06
CA VAL A 69 16.77 6.90 6.47
C VAL A 69 15.98 5.93 5.59
N GLY A 70 14.85 5.42 6.06
CA GLY A 70 13.97 4.51 5.31
C GLY A 70 13.46 5.14 4.02
N THR A 71 13.00 6.38 4.07
CA THR A 71 12.54 7.11 2.86
C THR A 71 13.68 7.37 1.88
N ALA A 72 14.86 7.75 2.37
CA ALA A 72 16.04 7.90 1.53
C ALA A 72 16.48 6.56 0.90
N LEU A 73 16.41 5.46 1.65
CA LEU A 73 16.72 4.13 1.17
C LEU A 73 15.72 3.66 0.11
N GLN A 74 14.43 3.98 0.28
CA GLN A 74 13.40 3.70 -0.71
C GLN A 74 13.63 4.46 -2.04
N ALA A 75 14.09 5.71 -1.96
CA ALA A 75 14.43 6.51 -3.13
C ALA A 75 15.77 6.12 -3.77
N ALA A 76 16.64 5.44 -3.02
CA ALA A 76 17.89 4.89 -3.52
C ALA A 76 17.65 3.62 -4.34
N ARG A 77 18.55 3.34 -5.29
CA ARG A 77 18.62 2.07 -6.04
C ARG A 77 19.94 1.37 -5.69
N ILE A 78 20.17 1.10 -4.40
CA ILE A 78 21.42 0.48 -3.93
C ILE A 78 21.26 -1.04 -4.08
N GLY A 79 21.76 -1.57 -5.19
CA GLY A 79 21.68 -3.00 -5.50
C GLY A 79 20.22 -3.46 -5.62
N ARG A 80 19.78 -4.31 -4.69
CA ARG A 80 18.40 -4.84 -4.64
C ARG A 80 17.51 -4.13 -3.59
N LEU A 81 17.99 -3.04 -3.01
CA LEU A 81 17.26 -2.24 -2.01
C LEU A 81 16.63 -1.01 -2.65
N GLY A 82 15.42 -0.69 -2.19
CA GLY A 82 14.68 0.50 -2.57
C GLY A 82 13.89 0.33 -3.86
N THR A 83 12.92 1.21 -4.04
CA THR A 83 12.07 1.26 -5.24
C THR A 83 12.64 2.19 -6.30
N GLY A 84 13.54 3.11 -5.94
CA GLY A 84 13.90 4.23 -6.80
C GLY A 84 12.72 5.17 -7.07
N HIS A 85 11.77 5.26 -6.14
CA HIS A 85 10.62 6.15 -6.19
C HIS A 85 10.49 6.89 -4.84
N VAL A 86 9.69 7.96 -4.81
CA VAL A 86 9.40 8.70 -3.58
C VAL A 86 8.38 7.93 -2.76
N LEU A 87 8.87 6.92 -2.04
CA LEU A 87 8.05 6.07 -1.17
C LEU A 87 8.35 6.41 0.29
N ILE A 88 7.47 7.21 0.88
CA ILE A 88 7.59 7.72 2.24
C ILE A 88 7.48 6.56 3.23
N THR A 89 8.44 6.49 4.14
CA THR A 89 8.46 5.56 5.27
C THR A 89 8.06 6.32 6.54
N GLY A 90 7.31 5.65 7.41
CA GLY A 90 6.87 6.19 8.69
C GLY A 90 6.65 5.09 9.73
N THR A 91 6.12 5.46 10.89
CA THR A 91 5.83 4.54 12.00
C THR A 91 4.72 3.54 11.66
N ALA A 92 4.90 2.25 11.99
CA ALA A 92 3.96 1.18 11.64
C ALA A 92 2.65 1.19 12.46
N THR A 93 1.63 1.88 11.97
CA THR A 93 0.31 1.96 12.63
C THR A 93 -0.35 0.61 12.93
N PRO A 94 -0.24 -0.45 12.09
CA PRO A 94 -0.90 -1.73 12.39
C PRO A 94 -0.36 -2.42 13.66
N LEU A 95 0.85 -2.07 14.11
CA LEU A 95 1.48 -2.70 15.26
C LEU A 95 1.28 -1.94 16.58
N ILE A 96 0.58 -0.80 16.60
CA ILE A 96 0.42 0.03 17.81
C ILE A 96 -0.04 -0.81 19.02
N ALA A 97 -1.11 -1.59 18.87
CA ALA A 97 -1.67 -2.38 19.97
C ALA A 97 -0.70 -3.46 20.50
N ILE A 98 -0.07 -4.23 19.61
CA ILE A 98 0.84 -5.32 20.00
C ILE A 98 2.15 -4.75 20.56
N THR A 99 2.58 -3.59 20.08
CA THR A 99 3.76 -2.89 20.61
C THR A 99 3.52 -2.38 22.03
N ILE A 100 2.31 -1.86 22.33
CA ILE A 100 1.95 -1.46 23.70
C ILE A 100 2.08 -2.64 24.64
N ILE A 101 1.55 -3.81 24.26
CA ILE A 101 1.64 -5.04 25.06
C ILE A 101 3.11 -5.43 25.28
N ALA A 102 3.91 -5.46 24.19
CA ALA A 102 5.32 -5.81 24.29
C ALA A 102 6.11 -4.87 25.21
N LEU A 103 5.85 -3.56 25.15
CA LEU A 103 6.48 -2.59 26.05
C LEU A 103 5.99 -2.75 27.49
N SER A 104 4.72 -3.05 27.71
CA SER A 104 4.17 -3.21 29.07
C SER A 104 4.66 -4.48 29.75
N GLU A 105 4.89 -5.57 29.01
CA GLU A 105 5.29 -6.86 29.58
C GLU A 105 6.81 -6.97 29.76
N GLY A 106 7.61 -6.53 28.78
CA GLY A 106 9.07 -6.75 28.76
C GLY A 106 9.88 -5.50 28.37
N GLY A 107 9.24 -4.34 28.32
CA GLY A 107 9.91 -3.06 28.08
C GLY A 107 10.57 -2.93 26.70
N PRO A 108 11.43 -1.90 26.52
CA PRO A 108 12.11 -1.63 25.26
C PRO A 108 13.02 -2.75 24.77
N ALA A 109 13.57 -3.55 25.69
CA ALA A 109 14.45 -4.68 25.39
C ALA A 109 13.71 -5.82 24.68
N MET A 110 12.52 -6.20 25.18
CA MET A 110 11.67 -7.19 24.52
C MET A 110 11.16 -6.68 23.17
N LEU A 111 10.77 -5.40 23.10
CA LEU A 111 10.36 -4.82 21.83
C LEU A 111 11.49 -4.86 20.80
N ALA A 112 12.71 -4.51 21.20
CA ALA A 112 13.90 -4.54 20.34
C ALA A 112 14.12 -5.94 19.74
N SER A 113 14.08 -6.99 20.58
CA SER A 113 14.28 -8.37 20.14
C SER A 113 13.15 -8.86 19.22
N LEU A 114 11.89 -8.58 19.55
CA LEU A 114 10.72 -8.96 18.74
C LEU A 114 10.75 -8.30 17.36
N VAL A 115 11.03 -6.99 17.31
CA VAL A 115 11.13 -6.24 16.05
C VAL A 115 12.33 -6.71 15.23
N LEU A 116 13.47 -6.97 15.86
CA LEU A 116 14.66 -7.46 15.18
C LEU A 116 14.39 -8.81 14.51
N VAL A 117 13.88 -9.79 15.28
CA VAL A 117 13.57 -11.13 14.74
C VAL A 117 12.48 -11.08 13.68
N SER A 118 11.40 -10.32 13.92
CA SER A 118 10.32 -10.23 12.95
C SER A 118 10.75 -9.49 11.67
N SER A 119 11.59 -8.46 11.74
CA SER A 119 12.10 -7.76 10.56
C SER A 119 12.92 -8.67 9.62
N LEU A 120 13.60 -9.69 10.14
CA LEU A 120 14.29 -10.69 9.32
C LEU A 120 13.34 -11.44 8.39
N LEU A 121 12.08 -11.64 8.82
CA LEU A 121 11.04 -12.23 7.98
C LEU A 121 10.76 -11.39 6.74
N GLN A 122 10.88 -10.05 6.78
CA GLN A 122 10.67 -9.21 5.60
C GLN A 122 11.68 -9.51 4.49
N PHE A 123 12.93 -9.83 4.84
CA PHE A 123 13.94 -10.21 3.86
C PHE A 123 13.63 -11.58 3.23
N MET A 124 13.14 -12.53 4.03
CA MET A 124 12.68 -13.83 3.54
C MET A 124 11.47 -13.67 2.61
N LEU A 125 10.46 -12.89 3.03
CA LEU A 125 9.26 -12.59 2.23
C LEU A 125 9.61 -11.87 0.93
N ALA A 126 10.56 -10.94 0.95
CA ALA A 126 11.02 -10.27 -0.27
C ALA A 126 11.71 -11.24 -1.25
N ALA A 127 12.38 -12.29 -0.76
CA ALA A 127 12.97 -13.33 -1.60
C ALA A 127 11.91 -14.28 -2.16
N TRP A 128 10.88 -14.60 -1.39
CA TRP A 128 9.78 -15.48 -1.80
C TRP A 128 8.63 -14.77 -2.51
N MET A 129 8.69 -13.45 -2.66
CA MET A 129 7.67 -12.63 -3.30
C MET A 129 7.12 -13.17 -4.63
N PRO A 130 7.92 -13.76 -5.56
CA PRO A 130 7.38 -14.38 -6.77
C PRO A 130 6.37 -15.50 -6.50
N LEU A 131 6.49 -16.18 -5.36
CA LEU A 131 5.57 -17.23 -4.92
C LEU A 131 4.36 -16.65 -4.21
N LEU A 132 4.55 -15.60 -3.39
CA LEU A 132 3.47 -14.94 -2.65
C LEU A 132 2.56 -14.06 -3.54
N ARG A 133 2.95 -13.76 -4.79
CA ARG A 133 2.16 -12.92 -5.72
C ARG A 133 0.73 -13.43 -5.98
N ARG A 134 0.49 -14.74 -5.84
CA ARG A 134 -0.86 -15.33 -5.97
C ARG A 134 -1.75 -15.01 -4.77
N VAL A 135 -1.15 -14.87 -3.60
CA VAL A 135 -1.89 -14.63 -2.35
C VAL A 135 -2.07 -13.13 -2.12
N ILE A 136 -1.09 -12.32 -2.49
CA ILE A 136 -1.02 -10.91 -2.17
C ILE A 136 -1.54 -10.08 -3.34
N THR A 137 -2.87 -10.09 -3.48
CA THR A 137 -3.60 -9.33 -4.50
C THR A 137 -3.97 -7.92 -3.99
N PRO A 138 -4.30 -6.97 -4.88
CA PRO A 138 -4.87 -5.68 -4.49
C PRO A 138 -6.12 -5.81 -3.60
N LEU A 139 -6.90 -6.88 -3.81
CA LEU A 139 -8.07 -7.23 -3.02
C LEU A 139 -7.72 -7.47 -1.55
N VAL A 140 -6.73 -8.33 -1.28
CA VAL A 140 -6.28 -8.64 0.08
C VAL A 140 -5.62 -7.43 0.70
N SER A 141 -4.73 -6.77 -0.04
CA SER A 141 -3.98 -5.59 0.43
C SER A 141 -4.93 -4.46 0.84
N GLY A 142 -5.91 -4.14 -0.01
CA GLY A 142 -6.90 -3.10 0.26
C GLY A 142 -7.82 -3.45 1.43
N THR A 143 -8.24 -4.71 1.57
CA THR A 143 -9.02 -5.19 2.73
C THR A 143 -8.24 -4.99 4.04
N VAL A 144 -6.95 -5.33 4.04
CA VAL A 144 -6.07 -5.13 5.20
C VAL A 144 -5.88 -3.64 5.52
N LEU A 145 -5.71 -2.78 4.51
CA LEU A 145 -5.66 -1.32 4.69
C LEU A 145 -6.94 -0.78 5.36
N MET A 146 -8.11 -1.24 4.93
CA MET A 146 -9.39 -0.86 5.52
C MET A 146 -9.49 -1.33 6.97
N LEU A 147 -9.06 -2.55 7.28
CA LEU A 147 -9.04 -3.08 8.64
C LEU A 147 -8.13 -2.25 9.56
N VAL A 148 -6.91 -1.93 9.11
CA VAL A 148 -6.00 -1.05 9.87
C VAL A 148 -6.65 0.29 10.19
N ALA A 149 -7.38 0.87 9.23
CA ALA A 149 -8.08 2.12 9.47
C ALA A 149 -9.14 1.99 10.57
N VAL A 150 -10.02 0.97 10.50
CA VAL A 150 -11.06 0.76 11.52
C VAL A 150 -10.47 0.44 12.88
N THR A 151 -9.39 -0.33 12.91
CA THR A 151 -8.87 -0.85 14.17
C THR A 151 -8.22 0.19 15.06
N ILE A 152 -7.81 1.32 14.48
CA ILE A 152 -7.23 2.46 15.20
C ILE A 152 -8.29 3.50 15.61
N VAL A 153 -9.47 3.52 14.97
CA VAL A 153 -10.54 4.48 15.28
C VAL A 153 -10.96 4.45 16.77
N PRO A 154 -11.17 3.29 17.42
CA PRO A 154 -11.50 3.24 18.85
C PRO A 154 -10.43 3.91 19.72
N ILE A 155 -9.15 3.64 19.46
CA ILE A 155 -8.02 4.25 20.18
C ILE A 155 -8.05 5.78 20.00
N ALA A 156 -8.32 6.26 18.79
CA ALA A 156 -8.42 7.69 18.53
C ALA A 156 -9.62 8.37 19.22
N ILE A 157 -10.76 7.67 19.31
CA ILE A 157 -11.98 8.16 19.97
C ILE A 157 -11.78 8.21 21.49
N GLU A 158 -11.14 7.21 22.10
CA GLU A 158 -10.86 7.18 23.53
C GLU A 158 -10.05 8.41 23.99
N ARG A 159 -9.13 8.89 23.14
CA ARG A 159 -8.33 10.09 23.41
C ARG A 159 -9.12 11.39 23.38
N LEU A 160 -10.35 11.41 22.85
CA LEU A 160 -11.19 12.61 22.83
C LEU A 160 -11.59 13.07 24.23
N THR A 161 -11.70 12.13 25.18
CA THR A 161 -12.08 12.39 26.58
C THR A 161 -10.89 12.42 27.52
N ASP A 162 -9.68 12.23 27.00
CA ASP A 162 -8.44 12.23 27.78
C ASP A 162 -8.03 13.68 28.11
N VAL A 163 -8.38 14.09 29.32
CA VAL A 163 -8.26 15.47 29.83
C VAL A 163 -7.73 15.41 31.27
N PRO A 164 -6.76 16.27 31.66
CA PRO A 164 -6.24 16.31 33.03
C PRO A 164 -7.32 16.54 34.08
N GLU A 165 -7.06 16.04 35.30
CA GLU A 165 -7.95 16.24 36.44
C GLU A 165 -8.19 17.74 36.71
N GLY A 166 -9.45 18.11 36.95
CA GLY A 166 -9.86 19.49 37.21
C GLY A 166 -10.30 20.29 35.99
N ILE A 167 -10.12 19.78 34.77
CA ILE A 167 -10.64 20.40 33.53
C ILE A 167 -11.93 19.70 33.11
N PRO A 168 -12.98 20.43 32.64
CA PRO A 168 -14.19 19.80 32.16
C PRO A 168 -13.93 18.82 31.01
N VAL A 169 -14.46 17.59 31.09
CA VAL A 169 -14.28 16.55 30.05
C VAL A 169 -14.71 17.04 28.66
N ALA A 170 -15.71 17.92 28.57
CA ALA A 170 -16.16 18.53 27.32
C ALA A 170 -15.09 19.37 26.59
N THR A 171 -14.01 19.75 27.28
CA THR A 171 -12.88 20.49 26.71
C THR A 171 -12.13 19.70 25.65
N GLY A 172 -11.96 18.38 25.86
CA GLY A 172 -11.32 17.50 24.88
C GLY A 172 -12.11 17.43 23.57
N PRO A 173 -13.39 17.03 23.59
CA PRO A 173 -14.22 16.95 22.38
C PRO A 173 -14.39 18.29 21.65
N THR A 174 -14.38 19.42 22.36
CA THR A 174 -14.46 20.76 21.72
C THR A 174 -13.18 21.11 20.96
N ALA A 175 -12.00 20.86 21.53
CA ALA A 175 -10.73 21.02 20.82
C ALA A 175 -10.59 20.07 19.63
N ALA A 176 -11.03 18.82 19.80
CA ALA A 176 -11.11 17.83 18.73
C ALA A 176 -12.06 18.25 17.60
N ALA A 177 -13.26 18.74 17.93
CA ALA A 177 -14.23 19.24 16.96
C ALA A 177 -13.66 20.42 16.17
N ALA A 178 -12.96 21.36 16.82
CA ALA A 178 -12.28 22.46 16.14
C ALA A 178 -11.22 21.94 15.15
N THR A 179 -10.42 20.94 15.56
CA THR A 179 -9.43 20.27 14.72
C THR A 179 -10.07 19.66 13.46
N LEU A 180 -11.17 18.91 13.63
CA LEU A 180 -11.91 18.28 12.55
C LEU A 180 -12.54 19.30 11.60
N ILE A 181 -13.26 20.29 12.14
CA ILE A 181 -13.97 21.33 11.37
C ILE A 181 -12.98 22.11 10.51
N VAL A 182 -11.84 22.53 11.08
CA VAL A 182 -10.83 23.28 10.32
C VAL A 182 -10.16 22.39 9.28
N THR A 183 -9.79 21.15 9.62
CA THR A 183 -9.17 20.24 8.65
C THR A 183 -10.09 19.94 7.47
N ILE A 184 -11.35 19.59 7.74
CA ILE A 184 -12.34 19.26 6.71
C ILE A 184 -12.70 20.52 5.91
N GLY A 185 -12.98 21.64 6.59
CA GLY A 185 -13.36 22.90 5.95
C GLY A 185 -12.27 23.43 5.02
N LEU A 186 -11.00 23.35 5.43
CA LEU A 186 -9.87 23.68 4.56
C LEU A 186 -9.65 22.61 3.48
N GLY A 187 -9.78 21.32 3.80
CA GLY A 187 -9.65 20.22 2.84
C GLY A 187 -10.62 20.32 1.66
N LEU A 188 -11.87 20.71 1.92
CA LEU A 188 -12.90 20.89 0.90
C LEU A 188 -12.65 22.13 0.02
N ARG A 189 -12.00 23.18 0.56
CA ARG A 189 -11.75 24.44 -0.14
C ARG A 189 -10.38 24.52 -0.81
N ALA A 190 -9.39 23.82 -0.27
CA ALA A 190 -8.02 23.83 -0.75
C ALA A 190 -7.89 23.07 -2.07
N SER A 191 -6.97 23.53 -2.91
CA SER A 191 -6.64 22.92 -4.20
C SER A 191 -5.16 22.55 -4.27
N GLY A 192 -4.85 21.50 -5.04
CA GLY A 192 -3.48 21.01 -5.25
C GLY A 192 -2.71 20.76 -3.95
N ALA A 193 -1.44 21.19 -3.92
CA ALA A 193 -0.55 21.03 -2.78
C ALA A 193 -1.02 21.72 -1.49
N MET A 194 -1.96 22.68 -1.55
CA MET A 194 -2.52 23.30 -0.33
C MET A 194 -3.29 22.28 0.52
N ARG A 195 -3.82 21.22 -0.09
CA ARG A 195 -4.49 20.12 0.62
C ARG A 195 -3.56 19.38 1.59
N LEU A 196 -2.26 19.37 1.32
CA LEU A 196 -1.27 18.71 2.18
C LEU A 196 -1.11 19.41 3.54
N TRP A 197 -1.47 20.70 3.63
CA TRP A 197 -1.34 21.51 4.84
C TRP A 197 -2.58 21.50 5.73
N THR A 198 -3.70 20.94 5.25
CA THR A 198 -4.98 21.00 5.95
C THR A 198 -4.96 20.26 7.29
N PRO A 199 -4.30 19.09 7.44
CA PRO A 199 -4.25 18.40 8.73
C PRO A 199 -3.42 19.18 9.76
N LEU A 200 -2.33 19.83 9.31
CA LEU A 200 -1.50 20.68 10.17
C LEU A 200 -2.26 21.92 10.65
N ALA A 201 -2.99 22.59 9.75
CA ALA A 201 -3.83 23.73 10.12
C ALA A 201 -4.92 23.31 11.12
N GLY A 202 -5.45 22.10 10.99
CA GLY A 202 -6.34 21.49 11.97
C GLY A 202 -5.73 21.38 13.36
N ILE A 203 -4.53 20.78 13.46
CA ILE A 203 -3.80 20.65 14.74
C ILE A 203 -3.61 22.02 15.39
N VAL A 204 -3.16 23.01 14.61
CA VAL A 204 -2.95 24.38 15.12
C VAL A 204 -4.24 24.98 15.67
N ALA A 205 -5.36 24.84 14.96
CA ALA A 205 -6.65 25.33 15.42
C ALA A 205 -7.15 24.59 16.67
N GLY A 206 -6.96 23.27 16.73
CA GLY A 206 -7.27 22.45 17.89
C GLY A 206 -6.49 22.88 19.13
N CYS A 207 -5.17 23.04 19.00
CA CYS A 207 -4.30 23.51 20.07
C CYS A 207 -4.66 24.95 20.51
N ALA A 208 -5.03 25.83 19.58
CA ALA A 208 -5.47 27.18 19.93
C ALA A 208 -6.74 27.16 20.79
N VAL A 209 -7.74 26.35 20.43
CA VAL A 209 -8.96 26.17 21.23
C VAL A 209 -8.65 25.51 22.57
N ALA A 210 -7.80 24.48 22.58
CA ALA A 210 -7.35 23.83 23.81
C ALA A 210 -6.65 24.81 24.76
N GLY A 211 -5.82 25.72 24.24
CA GLY A 211 -5.15 26.77 25.01
C GLY A 211 -6.12 27.78 25.61
N LEU A 212 -7.15 28.19 24.86
CA LEU A 212 -8.22 29.06 25.38
C LEU A 212 -9.02 28.42 26.50
N LEU A 213 -9.08 27.09 26.53
CA LEU A 213 -9.81 26.31 27.53
C LEU A 213 -8.91 25.78 28.67
N GLY A 214 -7.62 26.16 28.70
CA GLY A 214 -6.67 25.78 29.75
C GLY A 214 -6.16 24.33 29.66
N LEU A 215 -6.37 23.64 28.54
CA LEU A 215 -5.92 22.26 28.29
C LEU A 215 -4.49 22.16 27.73
N TYR A 216 -3.89 23.30 27.35
CA TYR A 216 -2.60 23.32 26.67
C TYR A 216 -1.47 23.76 27.63
N ASP A 217 -0.52 22.87 27.88
CA ASP A 217 0.72 23.20 28.58
C ASP A 217 1.87 23.41 27.59
N ALA A 218 2.39 24.64 27.57
CA ALA A 218 3.48 25.05 26.70
C ALA A 218 4.86 24.95 27.38
N GLN A 219 4.95 24.64 28.68
CA GLN A 219 6.24 24.60 29.37
C GLN A 219 7.25 23.64 28.76
N PRO A 220 6.88 22.39 28.39
CA PRO A 220 7.82 21.46 27.77
C PRO A 220 8.48 22.01 26.50
N PHE A 221 7.78 22.87 25.75
CA PHE A 221 8.35 23.53 24.57
C PHE A 221 9.38 24.61 24.91
N PHE A 222 9.16 25.38 25.98
CA PHE A 222 10.10 26.41 26.40
C PHE A 222 11.38 25.81 26.99
N ASP A 223 11.25 24.74 27.76
CA ASP A 223 12.36 24.04 28.41
C ASP A 223 13.22 23.23 27.43
N ALA A 224 12.66 22.82 26.29
CA ALA A 224 13.36 22.02 25.31
C ALA A 224 14.54 22.79 24.65
N PRO A 225 15.72 22.15 24.52
CA PRO A 225 16.87 22.72 23.83
C PRO A 225 16.62 22.80 22.32
N TRP A 226 17.27 23.77 21.66
CA TRP A 226 17.15 23.97 20.22
C TRP A 226 17.79 22.84 19.41
N VAL A 227 18.96 22.35 19.85
CA VAL A 227 19.70 21.26 19.21
C VAL A 227 20.15 20.29 20.29
N GLY A 228 19.91 19.00 20.07
CA GLY A 228 20.34 17.95 20.99
C GLY A 228 19.97 16.58 20.46
N ALA A 229 20.85 15.61 20.68
CA ALA A 229 20.49 14.21 20.58
C ALA A 229 20.03 13.74 21.97
N PRO A 230 18.93 12.98 22.10
CA PRO A 230 18.51 12.46 23.40
C PRO A 230 19.61 11.61 24.02
N ALA A 231 19.81 11.75 25.33
CA ALA A 231 20.70 10.89 26.07
C ALA A 231 19.98 9.56 26.34
N PHE A 232 20.17 8.55 25.48
CA PHE A 232 19.82 7.19 25.87
C PHE A 232 20.60 6.11 25.11
N ALA A 233 20.84 5.01 25.82
CA ALA A 233 21.60 3.85 25.39
C ALA A 233 20.77 3.01 24.40
N LEU A 234 21.45 2.40 23.42
CA LEU A 234 20.84 1.33 22.64
C LEU A 234 20.23 0.30 23.62
N PRO A 235 18.97 -0.10 23.43
CA PRO A 235 18.33 -1.03 24.34
C PRO A 235 19.15 -2.32 24.43
N GLU A 236 19.27 -2.85 25.64
CA GLU A 236 19.80 -4.20 25.82
C GLU A 236 18.86 -5.18 25.10
N PHE A 237 19.41 -6.19 24.45
CA PHE A 237 18.59 -7.23 23.83
C PHE A 237 18.26 -8.30 24.85
N GLU A 238 16.99 -8.71 24.95
CA GLU A 238 16.61 -9.86 25.77
C GLU A 238 17.23 -11.15 25.22
N LEU A 239 18.32 -11.59 25.84
CA LEU A 239 18.98 -12.87 25.58
C LEU A 239 19.35 -13.51 26.93
N PRO A 240 18.77 -14.66 27.31
CA PRO A 240 17.88 -15.53 26.53
C PRO A 240 16.42 -15.00 26.44
N PRO A 241 15.66 -15.40 25.40
CA PRO A 241 14.29 -14.92 25.22
C PRO A 241 13.36 -15.45 26.33
N SER A 242 12.56 -14.55 26.92
CA SER A 242 11.57 -14.87 27.96
C SER A 242 10.41 -15.73 27.41
N MET A 243 9.57 -16.27 28.29
CA MET A 243 8.35 -16.97 27.86
C MET A 243 7.35 -16.01 27.20
N GLU A 244 7.29 -14.75 27.64
CA GLU A 244 6.47 -13.69 27.04
C GLU A 244 6.93 -13.39 25.60
N PHE A 245 8.24 -13.31 25.36
CA PHE A 245 8.79 -13.16 24.01
C PHE A 245 8.26 -14.22 23.05
N TRP A 246 8.31 -15.50 23.44
CA TRP A 246 7.83 -16.60 22.59
C TRP A 246 6.32 -16.54 22.36
N SER A 247 5.59 -15.97 23.30
CA SER A 247 4.15 -15.79 23.20
C SER A 247 3.79 -14.67 22.20
N LEU A 248 4.52 -13.55 22.19
CA LEU A 248 4.25 -12.42 21.30
C LEU A 248 4.88 -12.55 19.91
N LEU A 249 5.93 -13.36 19.77
CA LEU A 249 6.66 -13.52 18.51
C LEU A 249 5.75 -13.88 17.32
N PRO A 250 4.79 -14.82 17.42
CA PRO A 250 3.91 -15.13 16.29
C PRO A 250 3.05 -13.92 15.87
N ALA A 251 2.62 -13.08 16.80
CA ALA A 251 1.87 -11.85 16.52
C ALA A 251 2.70 -10.88 15.68
N PHE A 252 3.95 -10.65 16.08
CA PHE A 252 4.90 -9.81 15.36
C PHE A 252 5.24 -10.37 13.97
N LEU A 253 5.39 -11.70 13.84
CA LEU A 253 5.67 -12.34 12.56
C LEU A 253 4.52 -12.16 11.57
N VAL A 254 3.28 -12.39 11.98
CA VAL A 254 2.15 -12.21 11.05
C VAL A 254 1.87 -10.73 10.76
N MET A 255 2.02 -9.84 11.74
CA MET A 255 1.96 -8.40 11.46
C MET A 255 3.07 -7.95 10.51
N THR A 256 4.25 -8.56 10.59
CA THR A 256 5.33 -8.29 9.63
C THR A 256 4.99 -8.77 8.23
N LEU A 257 4.26 -9.88 8.08
CA LEU A 257 3.68 -10.28 6.80
C LEU A 257 2.71 -9.22 6.28
N VAL A 258 1.85 -8.66 7.13
CA VAL A 258 0.98 -7.54 6.78
C VAL A 258 1.78 -6.31 6.32
N LEU A 259 2.84 -5.94 7.03
CA LEU A 259 3.71 -4.82 6.62
C LEU A 259 4.37 -5.08 5.26
N ALA A 260 4.80 -6.32 4.99
CA ALA A 260 5.33 -6.70 3.68
C ALA A 260 4.27 -6.56 2.58
N ILE A 261 3.02 -7.00 2.83
CA ILE A 261 1.87 -6.80 1.94
C ILE A 261 1.68 -5.31 1.61
N MET A 262 1.67 -4.45 2.63
CA MET A 262 1.50 -3.01 2.47
C MET A 262 2.66 -2.38 1.70
N ALA A 263 3.90 -2.80 1.96
CA ALA A 263 5.08 -2.32 1.24
C ALA A 263 5.04 -2.70 -0.24
N MET A 264 4.54 -3.90 -0.58
CA MET A 264 4.35 -4.32 -1.97
C MET A 264 3.26 -3.50 -2.65
N GLY A 265 2.08 -3.37 -2.02
CA GLY A 265 1.00 -2.53 -2.52
C GLY A 265 1.43 -1.08 -2.75
N GLY A 266 2.17 -0.51 -1.81
CA GLY A 266 2.75 0.84 -1.92
C GLY A 266 3.78 0.96 -3.04
N GLY A 267 4.66 -0.03 -3.18
CA GLY A 267 5.65 -0.10 -4.26
C GLY A 267 5.02 -0.19 -5.65
N MET A 268 3.87 -0.85 -5.79
CA MET A 268 3.11 -0.89 -7.05
C MET A 268 2.38 0.44 -7.31
N ALA A 269 1.67 0.96 -6.31
CA ALA A 269 0.88 2.19 -6.44
C ALA A 269 1.75 3.42 -6.78
N ILE A 270 2.93 3.53 -6.13
CA ILE A 270 3.82 4.65 -6.40
C ILE A 270 4.40 4.58 -7.80
N GLN A 271 4.74 3.38 -8.29
CA GLN A 271 5.24 3.20 -9.66
C GLN A 271 4.21 3.68 -10.67
N GLN A 272 2.93 3.32 -10.50
CA GLN A 272 1.88 3.70 -11.45
C GLN A 272 1.57 5.21 -11.42
N THR A 273 1.68 5.85 -10.25
CA THR A 273 1.41 7.29 -10.11
C THR A 273 2.59 8.14 -10.58
N SER A 274 3.80 7.59 -10.61
CA SER A 274 5.02 8.38 -10.79
C SER A 274 5.39 8.69 -12.24
N TRP A 275 4.74 8.07 -13.23
CA TRP A 275 5.07 8.25 -14.65
C TRP A 275 4.03 9.09 -15.38
N ARG A 276 4.46 9.88 -16.36
CA ARG A 276 3.54 10.64 -17.24
C ARG A 276 2.62 9.71 -18.03
N THR A 277 3.19 8.61 -18.52
CA THR A 277 2.49 7.54 -19.20
C THR A 277 2.40 6.34 -18.28
N PRO A 278 1.23 5.70 -18.10
CA PRO A 278 1.12 4.49 -17.29
C PRO A 278 2.14 3.42 -17.70
N ARG A 279 2.87 2.86 -16.72
CA ARG A 279 3.84 1.79 -16.93
C ARG A 279 3.52 0.58 -16.07
N VAL A 280 3.92 -0.60 -16.55
CA VAL A 280 3.89 -1.84 -15.77
C VAL A 280 4.81 -1.67 -14.54
N PRO A 281 4.34 -1.93 -13.31
CA PRO A 281 5.19 -1.98 -12.13
C PRO A 281 6.31 -3.02 -12.30
N ASP A 282 7.55 -2.60 -12.10
CA ASP A 282 8.68 -3.51 -12.03
C ASP A 282 8.69 -4.20 -10.66
N PHE A 283 8.37 -5.49 -10.65
CA PHE A 283 8.34 -6.31 -9.44
C PHE A 283 9.70 -6.42 -8.76
N ARG A 284 10.82 -6.22 -9.47
CA ARG A 284 12.15 -6.16 -8.84
C ARG A 284 12.26 -4.95 -7.93
N LEU A 285 11.69 -3.82 -8.34
CA LEU A 285 11.60 -2.60 -7.53
C LEU A 285 10.61 -2.79 -6.38
N VAL A 286 9.49 -3.49 -6.59
CA VAL A 286 8.55 -3.83 -5.51
C VAL A 286 9.21 -4.72 -4.46
N GLN A 287 10.00 -5.73 -4.86
CA GLN A 287 10.83 -6.50 -3.93
C GLN A 287 11.83 -5.60 -3.18
N GLY A 288 12.42 -4.63 -3.89
CA GLY A 288 13.28 -3.62 -3.29
C GLY A 288 12.56 -2.79 -2.22
N ALA A 289 11.26 -2.51 -2.40
CA ALA A 289 10.41 -1.83 -1.41
C ALA A 289 10.36 -2.60 -0.09
N VAL A 290 10.07 -3.90 -0.17
CA VAL A 290 9.97 -4.78 0.99
C VAL A 290 11.31 -4.93 1.68
N ARG A 291 12.41 -5.09 0.92
CA ARG A 291 13.75 -5.18 1.52
C ARG A 291 14.17 -3.88 2.20
N ALA A 292 13.92 -2.72 1.58
CA ALA A 292 14.23 -1.42 2.18
C ALA A 292 13.38 -1.17 3.45
N ASN A 293 12.10 -1.56 3.44
CA ASN A 293 11.27 -1.53 4.63
C ASN A 293 11.80 -2.48 5.73
N GLY A 294 12.27 -3.67 5.33
CA GLY A 294 12.91 -4.62 6.25
C GLY A 294 14.17 -4.07 6.90
N VAL A 295 15.02 -3.36 6.15
CA VAL A 295 16.20 -2.67 6.69
C VAL A 295 15.79 -1.56 7.67
N ALA A 296 14.83 -0.71 7.31
CA ALA A 296 14.36 0.36 8.18
C ALA A 296 13.75 -0.19 9.48
N SER A 297 12.97 -1.28 9.40
CA SER A 297 12.41 -1.96 10.57
C SER A 297 13.45 -2.73 11.38
N LEU A 298 14.48 -3.28 10.76
CA LEU A 298 15.61 -3.89 11.47
C LEU A 298 16.35 -2.83 12.30
N LEU A 299 16.62 -1.66 11.71
CA LEU A 299 17.21 -0.52 12.41
C LEU A 299 16.29 -0.02 13.54
N ALA A 300 14.98 -0.06 13.35
CA ALA A 300 14.00 0.26 14.41
C ALA A 300 14.08 -0.72 15.58
N GLY A 301 14.23 -2.02 15.29
CA GLY A 301 14.47 -3.04 16.32
C GLY A 301 15.78 -2.83 17.07
N LEU A 302 16.87 -2.49 16.37
CA LEU A 302 18.14 -2.11 17.01
C LEU A 302 18.01 -0.87 17.91
N ALA A 303 17.10 0.05 17.57
CA ALA A 303 16.80 1.22 18.40
C ALA A 303 15.76 0.96 19.49
N GLY A 304 15.15 -0.25 19.56
CA GLY A 304 14.09 -0.63 20.50
C GLY A 304 12.81 0.19 20.37
N ILE A 305 12.47 0.55 19.14
CA ILE A 305 11.22 1.22 18.80
C ILE A 305 10.38 0.33 17.89
N MET A 306 9.11 0.69 17.72
CA MET A 306 8.22 -0.07 16.84
C MET A 306 8.70 -0.04 15.38
N PRO A 307 8.33 -1.05 14.57
CA PRO A 307 8.77 -1.14 13.18
C PRO A 307 8.34 0.06 12.34
N THR A 308 8.98 0.17 11.18
CA THR A 308 8.59 1.13 10.14
C THR A 308 7.66 0.48 9.12
N MET A 309 6.85 1.31 8.48
CA MET A 309 5.99 0.95 7.36
C MET A 309 6.02 2.00 6.25
N VAL A 310 5.70 1.56 5.04
CA VAL A 310 5.49 2.43 3.90
C VAL A 310 4.14 3.14 3.99
N HIS A 311 4.15 4.47 3.90
CA HIS A 311 2.96 5.33 3.84
C HIS A 311 2.62 5.65 2.38
N SER A 312 2.09 4.65 1.68
CA SER A 312 1.76 4.73 0.25
C SER A 312 0.76 5.85 -0.05
N ALA A 313 -0.27 6.02 0.77
CA ALA A 313 -1.27 7.08 0.63
C ALA A 313 -0.62 8.48 0.64
N ASN A 314 0.27 8.76 1.58
CA ASN A 314 0.99 10.03 1.65
C ASN A 314 1.93 10.21 0.45
N SER A 315 2.58 9.12 0.01
CA SER A 315 3.51 9.13 -1.13
C SER A 315 2.81 9.44 -2.45
N VAL A 316 1.68 8.75 -2.70
CA VAL A 316 0.83 8.93 -3.87
C VAL A 316 0.18 10.32 -3.84
N SER A 317 -0.31 10.77 -2.68
CA SER A 317 -0.90 12.11 -2.52
C SER A 317 0.12 13.22 -2.76
N LEU A 318 1.33 13.09 -2.21
CA LEU A 318 2.42 14.05 -2.44
C LEU A 318 2.77 14.12 -3.93
N THR A 319 2.93 12.97 -4.59
CA THR A 319 3.32 12.90 -6.01
C THR A 319 2.21 13.44 -6.91
N SER A 320 0.96 13.06 -6.67
CA SER A 320 -0.18 13.48 -7.47
C SER A 320 -0.52 14.97 -7.32
N PHE A 321 -0.38 15.56 -6.12
CA PHE A 321 -0.66 16.98 -5.92
C PHE A 321 0.47 17.91 -6.33
N THR A 322 1.72 17.44 -6.32
CA THR A 322 2.89 18.28 -6.68
C THR A 322 3.37 18.05 -8.11
N GLY A 323 3.04 16.90 -8.72
CA GLY A 323 3.56 16.48 -10.02
C GLY A 323 5.05 16.15 -10.00
N VAL A 324 5.69 16.02 -8.83
CA VAL A 324 7.15 15.78 -8.71
C VAL A 324 7.40 14.39 -8.15
N ALA A 325 7.68 13.43 -9.02
CA ALA A 325 8.02 12.05 -8.67
C ALA A 325 9.53 11.78 -8.59
N SER A 326 10.36 12.78 -8.85
CA SER A 326 11.82 12.68 -8.88
C SER A 326 12.40 12.11 -7.58
N ARG A 327 13.31 11.13 -7.71
CA ARG A 327 14.02 10.48 -6.58
C ARG A 327 14.75 11.46 -5.65
N ARG A 328 15.15 12.63 -6.16
CA ARG A 328 15.79 13.68 -5.35
C ARG A 328 14.90 14.15 -4.20
N VAL A 329 13.58 14.10 -4.37
CA VAL A 329 12.61 14.42 -3.32
C VAL A 329 12.77 13.48 -2.13
N GLY A 330 12.96 12.17 -2.35
CA GLY A 330 13.13 11.20 -1.26
C GLY A 330 14.43 11.40 -0.48
N PHE A 331 15.52 11.77 -1.14
CA PHE A 331 16.77 12.14 -0.46
C PHE A 331 16.64 13.45 0.32
N ALA A 332 16.01 14.47 -0.27
CA ALA A 332 15.75 15.74 0.41
C ALA A 332 14.85 15.53 1.64
N PHE A 333 13.78 14.74 1.51
CA PHE A 333 12.92 14.32 2.61
C PHE A 333 13.74 13.68 3.74
N GLY A 334 14.59 12.70 3.41
CA GLY A 334 15.38 11.99 4.41
C GLY A 334 16.34 12.91 5.17
N ILE A 335 17.06 13.78 4.46
CA ILE A 335 17.98 14.75 5.06
C ILE A 335 17.22 15.74 5.95
N ILE A 336 16.09 16.26 5.48
CA ILE A 336 15.26 17.20 6.25
C ILE A 336 14.74 16.52 7.52
N LEU A 337 14.18 15.31 7.42
CA LEU A 337 13.58 14.62 8.57
C LEU A 337 14.63 14.23 9.62
N ILE A 338 15.82 13.79 9.20
CA ILE A 338 16.96 13.52 10.10
C ILE A 338 17.43 14.83 10.75
N GLY A 339 17.50 15.93 9.99
CA GLY A 339 17.83 17.25 10.53
C GLY A 339 16.82 17.71 11.57
N LEU A 340 15.52 17.49 11.32
CA LEU A 340 14.44 17.79 12.27
C LEU A 340 14.47 16.90 13.51
N ALA A 341 14.90 15.64 13.40
CA ALA A 341 15.09 14.77 14.55
C ALA A 341 16.09 15.36 15.56
N LEU A 342 17.13 16.06 15.07
CA LEU A 342 18.14 16.74 15.90
C LEU A 342 17.65 18.06 16.52
N LEU A 343 16.36 18.40 16.38
CA LEU A 343 15.73 19.59 16.96
C LEU A 343 14.70 19.19 18.03
N PRO A 344 15.13 18.91 19.28
CA PRO A 344 14.23 18.53 20.38
C PRO A 344 13.10 19.54 20.62
N LYS A 345 13.33 20.81 20.29
CA LYS A 345 12.30 21.86 20.38
C LYS A 345 11.09 21.57 19.51
N LEU A 346 11.29 20.99 18.32
CA LEU A 346 10.21 20.62 17.42
C LEU A 346 9.46 19.38 17.91
N THR A 347 10.19 18.38 18.44
CA THR A 347 9.55 17.20 19.03
C THR A 347 8.75 17.59 20.27
N ALA A 348 9.31 18.44 21.13
CA ALA A 348 8.61 18.98 22.30
C ALA A 348 7.33 19.74 21.90
N LEU A 349 7.38 20.57 20.86
CA LEU A 349 6.18 21.24 20.34
C LEU A 349 5.09 20.23 19.96
N LEU A 350 5.44 19.14 19.29
CA LEU A 350 4.46 18.12 18.90
C LEU A 350 3.97 17.27 20.08
N LEU A 351 4.79 17.10 21.13
CA LEU A 351 4.39 16.43 22.36
C LEU A 351 3.47 17.30 23.24
N THR A 352 3.49 18.64 23.10
CA THR A 352 2.51 19.51 23.76
C THR A 352 1.10 19.42 23.15
N VAL A 353 0.93 18.76 22.00
CA VAL A 353 -0.38 18.61 21.36
C VAL A 353 -1.30 17.79 22.28
N PRO A 354 -2.45 18.33 22.72
CA PRO A 354 -3.35 17.62 23.63
C PRO A 354 -3.87 16.32 23.03
N ALA A 355 -4.10 15.31 23.88
CA ALA A 355 -4.56 13.99 23.47
C ALA A 355 -5.82 14.02 22.58
N ALA A 356 -6.79 14.88 22.90
CA ALA A 356 -8.01 15.03 22.09
C ALA A 356 -7.76 15.59 20.67
N VAL A 357 -6.80 16.52 20.52
CA VAL A 357 -6.40 17.07 19.21
C VAL A 357 -5.67 15.99 18.40
N ALA A 358 -4.79 15.24 19.06
CA ALA A 358 -4.11 14.10 18.44
C ALA A 358 -5.11 13.03 17.97
N GLY A 359 -6.11 12.68 18.80
CA GLY A 359 -7.18 11.73 18.44
C GLY A 359 -7.98 12.19 17.21
N ALA A 360 -8.38 13.46 17.17
CA ALA A 360 -9.06 14.03 16.00
C ALA A 360 -8.20 13.97 14.72
N PHE A 361 -6.90 14.25 14.82
CA PHE A 361 -5.97 14.15 13.71
C PHE A 361 -5.83 12.71 13.21
N VAL A 362 -5.69 11.73 14.11
CA VAL A 362 -5.63 10.31 13.76
C VAL A 362 -6.91 9.88 13.04
N LEU A 363 -8.08 10.34 13.49
CA LEU A 363 -9.36 10.02 12.85
C LEU A 363 -9.41 10.46 11.37
N ILE A 364 -8.89 11.65 11.05
CA ILE A 364 -8.81 12.14 9.67
C ILE A 364 -7.92 11.26 8.80
N ILE A 365 -6.77 10.84 9.34
CA ILE A 365 -5.82 10.00 8.62
C ILE A 365 -6.39 8.60 8.39
N MET A 366 -7.04 8.02 9.40
CA MET A 366 -7.72 6.72 9.25
C MET A 366 -8.85 6.81 8.24
N GLY A 367 -9.58 7.93 8.17
CA GLY A 367 -10.56 8.17 7.10
C GLY A 367 -9.95 8.15 5.69
N HIS A 368 -8.79 8.80 5.50
CA HIS A 368 -8.08 8.74 4.21
C HIS A 368 -7.56 7.33 3.91
N LEU A 369 -6.99 6.65 4.92
CA LEU A 369 -6.49 5.29 4.78
C LEU A 369 -7.60 4.30 4.40
N MET A 370 -8.79 4.45 4.98
CA MET A 370 -9.99 3.69 4.63
C MET A 370 -10.36 3.88 3.15
N VAL A 371 -10.40 5.12 2.66
CA VAL A 371 -10.73 5.43 1.27
C VAL A 371 -9.70 4.84 0.30
N GLU A 372 -8.41 4.90 0.65
CA GLU A 372 -7.35 4.28 -0.15
C GLU A 372 -7.48 2.75 -0.21
N GLY A 373 -7.83 2.11 0.92
CA GLY A 373 -8.16 0.69 0.94
C GLY A 373 -9.34 0.34 0.01
N ILE A 374 -10.41 1.15 0.04
CA ILE A 374 -11.57 0.99 -0.85
C ILE A 374 -11.16 1.17 -2.32
N ARG A 375 -10.38 2.19 -2.65
CA ARG A 375 -9.88 2.43 -4.02
C ARG A 375 -9.02 1.26 -4.50
N MET A 376 -8.17 0.72 -3.65
CA MET A 376 -7.32 -0.42 -3.97
C MET A 376 -8.15 -1.69 -4.24
N VAL A 377 -9.18 -1.96 -3.44
CA VAL A 377 -10.12 -3.06 -3.65
C VAL A 377 -10.95 -2.87 -4.92
N ALA A 378 -11.42 -1.66 -5.18
CA ALA A 378 -12.33 -1.35 -6.28
C ALA A 378 -11.63 -1.17 -7.64
N ARG A 379 -10.30 -1.11 -7.66
CA ARG A 379 -9.50 -0.80 -8.84
C ARG A 379 -9.84 -1.64 -10.08
N ASP A 380 -9.99 -2.95 -9.90
CA ASP A 380 -10.24 -3.90 -10.99
C ASP A 380 -11.72 -4.31 -11.09
N GLY A 381 -12.60 -3.45 -10.57
CA GLY A 381 -14.00 -3.76 -10.37
C GLY A 381 -14.24 -4.74 -9.22
N LEU A 382 -15.36 -4.55 -8.55
CA LEU A 382 -15.78 -5.36 -7.42
C LEU A 382 -16.91 -6.31 -7.86
N ASP A 383 -16.54 -7.48 -8.40
CA ASP A 383 -17.52 -8.53 -8.70
C ASP A 383 -18.06 -9.17 -7.41
N TYR A 384 -19.14 -9.95 -7.50
CA TYR A 384 -19.76 -10.58 -6.34
C TYR A 384 -18.78 -11.42 -5.49
N ARG A 385 -17.80 -12.08 -6.12
CA ARG A 385 -16.85 -12.95 -5.42
C ARG A 385 -15.81 -12.13 -4.68
N LYS A 386 -15.24 -11.13 -5.34
CA LYS A 386 -14.33 -10.14 -4.74
C LYS A 386 -15.03 -9.39 -3.60
N ALA A 387 -16.27 -8.98 -3.79
CA ALA A 387 -17.10 -8.35 -2.76
C ALA A 387 -17.29 -9.27 -1.55
N LEU A 388 -17.52 -10.57 -1.77
CA LEU A 388 -17.68 -11.55 -0.70
C LEU A 388 -16.37 -11.73 0.10
N VAL A 389 -15.22 -11.82 -0.58
CA VAL A 389 -13.91 -11.87 0.09
C VAL A 389 -13.73 -10.65 0.98
N VAL A 390 -13.85 -9.44 0.41
CA VAL A 390 -13.64 -8.18 1.14
C VAL A 390 -14.64 -8.05 2.28
N GLY A 391 -15.94 -8.23 2.00
CA GLY A 391 -17.01 -8.01 2.95
C GLY A 391 -16.96 -8.97 4.15
N VAL A 392 -16.74 -10.26 3.90
CA VAL A 392 -16.64 -11.26 4.98
C VAL A 392 -15.38 -11.04 5.81
N SER A 393 -14.23 -10.84 5.16
CA SER A 393 -12.95 -10.65 5.84
C SER A 393 -12.91 -9.35 6.65
N PHE A 394 -13.44 -8.26 6.09
CA PHE A 394 -13.55 -6.99 6.79
C PHE A 394 -14.50 -7.10 7.99
N SER A 395 -15.68 -7.69 7.82
CA SER A 395 -16.67 -7.86 8.89
C SER A 395 -16.14 -8.74 10.04
N LEU A 396 -15.43 -9.83 9.71
CA LEU A 396 -14.77 -10.66 10.70
C LEU A 396 -13.72 -9.87 11.47
N GLY A 397 -12.80 -9.19 10.77
CA GLY A 397 -11.74 -8.43 11.43
C GLY A 397 -12.27 -7.29 12.30
N SER A 398 -13.19 -6.45 11.79
CA SER A 398 -13.75 -5.35 12.56
C SER A 398 -14.63 -5.84 13.73
N GLY A 399 -15.38 -6.92 13.53
CA GLY A 399 -16.26 -7.48 14.56
C GLY A 399 -15.48 -8.12 15.71
N LEU A 400 -14.49 -8.94 15.39
CA LEU A 400 -13.67 -9.64 16.38
C LEU A 400 -12.80 -8.72 17.23
N GLN A 401 -12.42 -7.56 16.70
CA GLN A 401 -11.68 -6.60 17.52
C GLN A 401 -12.55 -5.98 18.63
N SER A 402 -13.85 -5.85 18.37
CA SER A 402 -14.78 -5.22 19.33
C SER A 402 -15.26 -6.16 20.44
N GLN A 403 -14.92 -7.44 20.38
CA GLN A 403 -15.40 -8.49 21.28
C GLN A 403 -14.24 -9.37 21.71
N ASP A 404 -14.11 -9.66 23.01
CA ASP A 404 -13.01 -10.47 23.53
C ASP A 404 -13.25 -12.00 23.40
N ILE A 405 -13.80 -12.43 22.25
CA ILE A 405 -14.26 -13.81 22.06
C ILE A 405 -13.07 -14.78 22.12
N PHE A 406 -11.97 -14.46 21.45
CA PHE A 406 -10.83 -15.37 21.39
C PHE A 406 -9.92 -15.28 22.61
N GLY A 407 -9.90 -14.14 23.29
CA GLY A 407 -9.27 -14.00 24.60
C GLY A 407 -9.92 -14.93 25.61
N GLU A 408 -11.25 -14.96 25.67
CA GLU A 408 -12.01 -15.85 26.55
C GLU A 408 -11.87 -17.34 26.19
N LEU A 409 -11.85 -17.68 24.89
CA LEU A 409 -11.82 -19.07 24.42
C LEU A 409 -10.44 -19.73 24.54
N PHE A 410 -9.39 -19.04 24.08
CA PHE A 410 -8.06 -19.64 23.92
C PHE A 410 -7.07 -19.16 24.99
N GLY A 411 -7.29 -18.00 25.58
CA GLY A 411 -6.37 -17.38 26.54
C GLY A 411 -4.98 -17.10 25.97
N GLY A 412 -4.15 -16.43 26.77
CA GLY A 412 -2.75 -16.14 26.46
C GLY A 412 -2.52 -15.45 25.11
N ALA A 413 -1.37 -15.71 24.50
CA ALA A 413 -0.96 -15.11 23.23
C ALA A 413 -1.90 -15.40 22.06
N TRP A 414 -2.48 -16.60 21.99
CA TRP A 414 -3.39 -16.97 20.89
C TRP A 414 -4.69 -16.17 20.94
N GLY A 415 -5.23 -15.92 22.14
CA GLY A 415 -6.38 -15.04 22.33
C GLY A 415 -6.09 -13.61 21.88
N LEU A 416 -4.96 -13.05 22.33
CA LEU A 416 -4.53 -11.69 21.96
C LEU A 416 -4.32 -11.52 20.45
N MET A 417 -3.72 -12.52 19.80
CA MET A 417 -3.52 -12.54 18.36
C MET A 417 -4.86 -12.57 17.61
N LEU A 418 -5.74 -13.50 17.96
CA LEU A 418 -6.99 -13.70 17.25
C LEU A 418 -8.01 -12.58 17.53
N ASN A 419 -7.87 -11.83 18.62
CA ASN A 419 -8.65 -10.61 18.82
C ASN A 419 -8.15 -9.44 17.96
N ASN A 420 -6.94 -9.50 17.40
CA ASN A 420 -6.47 -8.44 16.52
C ASN A 420 -7.23 -8.47 15.18
N GLY A 421 -8.08 -7.48 14.96
CA GLY A 421 -8.93 -7.41 13.76
C GLY A 421 -8.18 -7.33 12.43
N VAL A 422 -6.99 -6.73 12.42
CA VAL A 422 -6.14 -6.68 11.22
C VAL A 422 -5.62 -8.07 10.90
N LEU A 423 -5.18 -8.81 11.92
CA LEU A 423 -4.66 -10.16 11.77
C LEU A 423 -5.74 -11.12 11.28
N THR A 424 -6.87 -11.20 11.98
CA THR A 424 -7.92 -12.16 11.66
C THR A 424 -8.62 -11.86 10.35
N GLY A 425 -8.96 -10.59 10.11
CA GLY A 425 -9.54 -10.18 8.84
C GLY A 425 -8.54 -10.33 7.67
N GLY A 426 -7.26 -10.02 7.87
CA GLY A 426 -6.22 -10.22 6.87
C GLY A 426 -6.00 -11.69 6.51
N LEU A 427 -5.92 -12.57 7.51
CA LEU A 427 -5.84 -14.02 7.31
C LEU A 427 -7.10 -14.55 6.62
N ALA A 428 -8.29 -14.10 7.02
CA ALA A 428 -9.53 -14.47 6.34
C ALA A 428 -9.50 -14.05 4.86
N ALA A 429 -9.01 -12.84 4.55
CA ALA A 429 -8.92 -12.36 3.17
C ALA A 429 -7.98 -13.22 2.34
N ILE A 430 -6.83 -13.58 2.90
CA ILE A 430 -5.85 -14.49 2.28
C ILE A 430 -6.48 -15.86 2.03
N LEU A 431 -7.12 -16.46 3.03
CA LEU A 431 -7.68 -17.81 2.94
C LEU A 431 -8.83 -17.88 1.93
N ILE A 432 -9.77 -16.94 1.98
CA ILE A 432 -10.92 -16.90 1.07
C ILE A 432 -10.43 -16.58 -0.36
N SER A 433 -9.50 -15.64 -0.53
CA SER A 433 -8.90 -15.34 -1.85
C SER A 433 -8.19 -16.57 -2.43
N SER A 434 -7.38 -17.26 -1.63
CA SER A 434 -6.65 -18.47 -2.07
C SER A 434 -7.62 -19.61 -2.42
N PHE A 435 -8.66 -19.80 -1.62
CA PHE A 435 -9.72 -20.78 -1.90
C PHE A 435 -10.46 -20.47 -3.20
N MET A 436 -10.73 -19.18 -3.46
CA MET A 436 -11.34 -18.75 -4.71
C MET A 436 -10.43 -19.07 -5.91
N GLU A 437 -9.12 -18.85 -5.81
CA GLU A 437 -8.18 -19.21 -6.88
C GLU A 437 -8.14 -20.71 -7.15
N LEU A 438 -8.25 -21.55 -6.11
CA LEU A 438 -8.27 -23.01 -6.25
C LEU A 438 -9.52 -23.52 -6.98
N ILE A 439 -10.66 -22.86 -6.83
CA ILE A 439 -11.92 -23.25 -7.48
C ILE A 439 -12.00 -22.76 -8.94
N GLN A 440 -11.22 -21.75 -9.33
CA GLN A 440 -11.31 -21.23 -10.69
C GLN A 440 -10.82 -22.27 -11.72
N PRO A 441 -11.54 -22.45 -12.85
CA PRO A 441 -11.06 -23.29 -13.93
C PRO A 441 -9.72 -22.75 -14.45
N ARG A 442 -8.70 -23.62 -14.45
CA ARG A 442 -7.34 -23.26 -14.91
C ARG A 442 -7.41 -22.62 -16.29
N ARG A 443 -6.84 -21.42 -16.44
CA ARG A 443 -6.59 -20.81 -17.75
C ARG A 443 -5.78 -21.80 -18.58
N ARG A 444 -6.31 -22.20 -19.74
CA ARG A 444 -5.55 -23.00 -20.69
C ARG A 444 -4.70 -22.07 -21.54
N ARG A 445 -3.46 -22.49 -21.78
CA ARG A 445 -2.48 -21.70 -22.53
C ARG A 445 -2.01 -22.48 -23.74
N LEU A 446 -1.91 -21.81 -24.88
CA LEU A 446 -1.14 -22.24 -26.03
C LEU A 446 -0.04 -21.20 -26.28
N LYS A 447 1.21 -21.65 -26.48
CA LYS A 447 2.31 -20.81 -26.96
C LYS A 447 2.68 -21.32 -28.36
N ALA A 448 2.75 -20.42 -29.33
CA ALA A 448 3.11 -20.68 -30.71
C ALA A 448 3.95 -19.50 -31.24
N ASP A 449 4.61 -19.66 -32.37
CA ASP A 449 5.23 -18.55 -33.08
C ASP A 449 4.15 -17.78 -33.86
N LEU A 450 4.31 -16.46 -34.04
CA LEU A 450 3.36 -15.65 -34.78
C LEU A 450 3.57 -15.87 -36.29
N ASP A 451 3.06 -16.99 -36.80
CA ASP A 451 3.12 -17.39 -38.20
C ASP A 451 1.83 -18.16 -38.58
N VAL A 452 1.58 -18.30 -39.89
CA VAL A 452 0.45 -19.05 -40.46
C VAL A 452 0.47 -20.52 -40.00
N SER A 453 1.65 -21.07 -39.71
CA SER A 453 1.78 -22.43 -39.16
C SER A 453 1.08 -22.63 -37.80
N ALA A 454 0.92 -21.56 -36.99
CA ALA A 454 0.27 -21.61 -35.68
C ALA A 454 -1.22 -21.98 -35.75
N LEU A 455 -1.88 -21.70 -36.88
CA LEU A 455 -3.32 -21.87 -37.11
C LEU A 455 -3.78 -23.31 -36.79
N SER A 456 -2.97 -24.30 -37.18
CA SER A 456 -3.21 -25.73 -36.90
C SER A 456 -3.21 -26.06 -35.40
N GLY A 457 -2.29 -25.45 -34.64
CA GLY A 457 -2.19 -25.61 -33.19
C GLY A 457 -3.33 -24.91 -32.45
N ILE A 458 -3.74 -23.74 -32.94
CA ILE A 458 -4.85 -22.95 -32.40
C ILE A 458 -6.17 -23.69 -32.58
N ASP A 459 -6.46 -24.21 -33.77
CA ASP A 459 -7.69 -24.97 -34.05
C ASP A 459 -7.78 -26.21 -33.14
N LYS A 460 -6.70 -27.00 -33.03
CA LYS A 460 -6.65 -28.17 -32.15
C LYS A 460 -6.87 -27.80 -30.67
N PHE A 461 -6.26 -26.71 -30.22
CA PHE A 461 -6.40 -26.21 -28.85
C PHE A 461 -7.84 -25.77 -28.53
N LEU A 462 -8.45 -24.98 -29.43
CA LEU A 462 -9.79 -24.44 -29.25
C LEU A 462 -10.88 -25.50 -29.40
N ARG A 463 -10.73 -26.46 -30.33
CA ARG A 463 -11.63 -27.61 -30.43
C ARG A 463 -11.61 -28.47 -29.18
N GLY A 464 -10.42 -28.74 -28.62
CA GLY A 464 -10.29 -29.44 -27.35
C GLY A 464 -10.97 -28.69 -26.20
N LEU A 465 -10.82 -27.37 -26.15
CA LEU A 465 -11.47 -26.53 -25.14
C LEU A 465 -13.00 -26.48 -25.30
N ALA A 466 -13.50 -26.39 -26.52
CA ALA A 466 -14.93 -26.38 -26.82
C ALA A 466 -15.58 -27.75 -26.51
N ALA A 467 -14.89 -28.85 -26.81
CA ALA A 467 -15.31 -30.20 -26.42
C ALA A 467 -15.46 -30.34 -24.90
N ASP A 468 -14.46 -29.87 -24.15
CA ASP A 468 -14.49 -29.89 -22.68
C ASP A 468 -15.58 -29.00 -22.07
N CYS A 469 -16.01 -27.96 -22.79
CA CYS A 469 -17.15 -27.11 -22.41
C CYS A 469 -18.51 -27.65 -22.88
N GLY A 470 -18.55 -28.78 -23.60
CA GLY A 470 -19.76 -29.35 -24.18
C GLY A 470 -20.44 -28.43 -25.21
N TRP A 471 -19.64 -27.70 -26.00
CA TRP A 471 -20.14 -26.83 -27.07
C TRP A 471 -20.46 -27.64 -28.33
N ASN A 472 -21.42 -27.17 -29.13
CA ASN A 472 -21.79 -27.78 -30.40
C ASN A 472 -20.83 -27.36 -31.53
N ASP A 473 -20.82 -28.10 -32.63
CA ASP A 473 -19.90 -27.87 -33.75
C ASP A 473 -20.01 -26.45 -34.33
N THR A 474 -21.21 -25.87 -34.37
CA THR A 474 -21.42 -24.49 -34.82
C THR A 474 -20.70 -23.47 -33.92
N SER A 475 -20.81 -23.61 -32.60
CA SER A 475 -20.13 -22.72 -31.64
C SER A 475 -18.62 -22.92 -31.67
N THR A 476 -18.18 -24.17 -31.81
CA THR A 476 -16.77 -24.54 -31.91
C THR A 476 -16.12 -23.97 -33.16
N ASN A 477 -16.77 -24.11 -34.31
CA ASN A 477 -16.26 -23.55 -35.57
C ASN A 477 -16.20 -22.03 -35.51
N ARG A 478 -17.19 -21.38 -34.90
CA ARG A 478 -17.15 -19.93 -34.70
C ARG A 478 -16.01 -19.49 -33.76
N LEU A 479 -15.76 -20.22 -32.68
CA LEU A 479 -14.62 -19.96 -31.79
C LEU A 479 -13.28 -20.04 -32.55
N CYS A 480 -13.14 -21.02 -33.44
CA CYS A 480 -11.94 -21.18 -34.27
C CYS A 480 -11.82 -20.09 -35.34
N LEU A 481 -12.92 -19.73 -36.03
CA LEU A 481 -12.95 -18.64 -37.02
C LEU A 481 -12.59 -17.29 -36.40
N VAL A 482 -13.08 -17.01 -35.19
CA VAL A 482 -12.72 -15.81 -34.43
C VAL A 482 -11.22 -15.78 -34.15
N ALA A 483 -10.63 -16.91 -33.76
CA ALA A 483 -9.21 -17.00 -33.47
C ALA A 483 -8.33 -16.87 -34.73
N GLU A 484 -8.79 -17.45 -35.85
CA GLU A 484 -8.15 -17.34 -37.16
C GLU A 484 -8.12 -15.89 -37.66
N GLU A 485 -9.24 -15.18 -37.59
CA GLU A 485 -9.31 -13.77 -37.98
C GLU A 485 -8.40 -12.89 -37.12
N VAL A 486 -8.33 -13.17 -35.80
CA VAL A 486 -7.42 -12.46 -34.90
C VAL A 486 -5.96 -12.73 -35.26
N LEU A 487 -5.59 -13.98 -35.56
CA LEU A 487 -4.23 -14.33 -35.99
C LEU A 487 -3.85 -13.60 -37.29
N LEU A 488 -4.73 -13.63 -38.29
CA LEU A 488 -4.49 -12.98 -39.58
C LEU A 488 -4.37 -11.46 -39.44
N SER A 489 -5.17 -10.85 -38.57
CA SER A 489 -5.04 -9.42 -38.28
C SER A 489 -3.74 -9.07 -37.56
N LEU A 490 -3.26 -9.93 -36.67
CA LEU A 490 -1.97 -9.75 -36.00
C LEU A 490 -0.81 -9.88 -37.00
N LEU A 491 -0.90 -10.82 -37.94
CA LEU A 491 0.08 -11.01 -39.03
C LEU A 491 0.10 -9.81 -39.99
N GLY A 492 -1.06 -9.30 -40.40
CA GLY A 492 -1.17 -8.13 -41.27
C GLY A 492 -0.63 -6.84 -40.63
N ALA A 493 -0.69 -6.73 -39.30
CA ALA A 493 -0.11 -5.60 -38.57
C ALA A 493 1.43 -5.61 -38.56
N THR A 494 2.05 -6.79 -38.62
CA THR A 494 3.51 -6.98 -38.68
C THR A 494 4.11 -6.53 -40.02
N GLU A 495 3.40 -6.70 -41.14
CA GLU A 495 3.88 -6.29 -42.47
C GLU A 495 3.99 -4.75 -42.62
N VAL A 496 3.20 -3.99 -41.85
CA VAL A 496 3.17 -2.52 -41.90
C VAL A 496 4.28 -1.86 -41.07
N ASP A 497 4.70 -2.49 -39.96
CA ASP A 497 5.68 -1.92 -39.01
C ASP A 497 7.15 -2.21 -39.38
N GLY A 498 7.44 -2.96 -40.46
CA GLY A 498 8.80 -3.18 -40.99
C GLY A 498 9.80 -3.83 -40.02
N ALA A 499 9.32 -4.48 -38.95
CA ALA A 499 10.14 -5.04 -37.89
C ALA A 499 10.40 -6.54 -38.12
N ASP A 500 11.62 -6.87 -38.55
CA ASP A 500 12.20 -8.22 -38.74
C ASP A 500 12.36 -9.04 -37.43
N SER A 501 11.66 -8.69 -36.34
CA SER A 501 11.78 -9.38 -35.05
C SER A 501 10.84 -10.57 -34.99
N GLU A 502 11.35 -11.79 -34.74
CA GLU A 502 10.53 -12.97 -34.46
C GLU A 502 9.59 -12.70 -33.26
N ARG A 503 8.27 -12.68 -33.52
CA ARG A 503 7.23 -12.49 -32.50
C ARG A 503 6.65 -13.83 -32.09
N SER A 504 6.42 -14.01 -30.80
CA SER A 504 5.71 -15.17 -30.25
C SER A 504 4.25 -14.82 -29.97
N LEU A 505 3.36 -15.77 -30.25
CA LEU A 505 1.93 -15.71 -29.94
C LEU A 505 1.62 -16.58 -28.71
N THR A 506 1.00 -15.97 -27.70
CA THR A 506 0.42 -16.72 -26.59
C THR A 506 -1.09 -16.53 -26.54
N ILE A 507 -1.84 -17.62 -26.44
CA ILE A 507 -3.30 -17.60 -26.32
C ILE A 507 -3.68 -18.08 -24.94
N TYR A 508 -4.44 -17.25 -24.22
CA TYR A 508 -5.09 -17.62 -22.98
C TYR A 508 -6.57 -17.84 -23.24
N ALA A 509 -7.07 -18.99 -22.82
CA ALA A 509 -8.49 -19.29 -22.88
C ALA A 509 -9.04 -19.55 -21.49
N ARG A 510 -10.06 -18.79 -21.11
CA ARG A 510 -10.81 -18.95 -19.86
C ARG A 510 -12.22 -19.46 -20.20
N PRO A 511 -12.52 -20.73 -19.92
CA PRO A 511 -13.86 -21.27 -20.13
C PRO A 511 -14.81 -20.78 -19.03
N GLY A 512 -15.89 -20.11 -19.42
CA GLY A 512 -16.96 -19.56 -18.59
C GLY A 512 -18.32 -20.21 -18.83
N GLY A 513 -18.34 -21.52 -19.07
CA GLY A 513 -19.56 -22.33 -19.30
C GLY A 513 -20.30 -22.01 -20.61
N LYS A 514 -20.99 -20.87 -20.64
CA LYS A 514 -21.68 -20.34 -21.85
C LYS A 514 -20.79 -19.42 -22.69
N VAL A 515 -19.70 -18.93 -22.13
CA VAL A 515 -18.81 -17.97 -22.76
C VAL A 515 -17.37 -18.46 -22.67
N VAL A 516 -16.57 -18.24 -23.70
CA VAL A 516 -15.12 -18.45 -23.65
C VAL A 516 -14.46 -17.09 -23.88
N ASP A 517 -13.66 -16.66 -22.92
CA ASP A 517 -12.80 -15.48 -23.06
C ASP A 517 -11.46 -15.95 -23.63
N LEU A 518 -11.10 -15.41 -24.78
CA LEU A 518 -9.81 -15.61 -25.45
C LEU A 518 -8.99 -14.32 -25.35
N GLU A 519 -7.73 -14.44 -24.94
CA GLU A 519 -6.76 -13.34 -25.02
C GLU A 519 -5.58 -13.80 -25.87
N PHE A 520 -5.38 -13.14 -27.01
CA PHE A 520 -4.24 -13.33 -27.91
C PHE A 520 -3.19 -12.28 -27.59
N LEU A 521 -1.96 -12.72 -27.37
CA LEU A 521 -0.84 -11.88 -26.99
C LEU A 521 0.29 -12.09 -28.00
N ALA A 522 0.55 -11.11 -28.86
CA ALA A 522 1.71 -11.10 -29.75
C ALA A 522 2.83 -10.27 -29.11
N THR A 523 3.99 -10.88 -28.87
CA THR A 523 5.11 -10.28 -28.12
C THR A 523 6.46 -10.58 -28.77
N PRO A 524 7.45 -9.67 -28.71
CA PRO A 524 8.84 -9.99 -29.08
C PRO A 524 9.39 -11.14 -28.22
N GLN A 525 10.16 -12.07 -28.81
CA GLN A 525 10.60 -13.31 -28.15
C GLN A 525 11.39 -13.16 -26.83
N ASP A 526 12.00 -11.99 -26.54
CA ASP A 526 12.96 -11.80 -25.44
C ASP A 526 12.40 -11.21 -24.12
N GLU A 527 11.09 -11.06 -23.95
CA GLU A 527 10.50 -10.47 -22.74
C GLU A 527 9.79 -11.48 -21.80
N ASN A 528 9.94 -11.28 -20.48
CA ASN A 528 9.40 -12.17 -19.46
C ASN A 528 7.88 -12.00 -19.29
N ILE A 529 7.13 -12.92 -19.92
CA ILE A 529 5.69 -12.86 -20.18
C ILE A 529 4.82 -12.93 -18.90
N GLU A 530 5.27 -13.60 -17.84
CA GLU A 530 4.46 -13.81 -16.63
C GLU A 530 4.21 -12.54 -15.82
N ASP A 531 5.18 -11.61 -15.78
CA ASP A 531 5.07 -10.37 -15.02
C ASP A 531 4.15 -9.35 -15.70
N ARG A 532 4.03 -9.38 -17.03
CA ARG A 532 3.09 -8.52 -17.77
C ARG A 532 1.65 -9.04 -17.74
N ILE A 533 1.43 -10.35 -17.63
CA ILE A 533 0.07 -10.93 -17.71
C ILE A 533 -0.69 -10.88 -16.39
N ALA A 534 -0.01 -11.09 -15.26
CA ALA A 534 -0.62 -10.81 -13.96
C ALA A 534 -1.14 -9.37 -13.90
N TYR A 535 -0.41 -8.45 -14.53
CA TYR A 535 -0.74 -7.04 -14.66
C TYR A 535 -1.85 -6.71 -15.69
N LEU A 536 -1.95 -7.44 -16.81
CA LEU A 536 -2.97 -7.17 -17.84
C LEU A 536 -4.40 -7.55 -17.41
N SER A 537 -4.55 -8.48 -16.47
CA SER A 537 -5.85 -8.74 -15.81
C SER A 537 -6.25 -7.67 -14.79
N GLU A 538 -5.35 -6.75 -14.43
CA GLU A 538 -5.51 -5.70 -13.40
C GLU A 538 -5.71 -4.29 -14.02
N GLN A 539 -6.10 -4.16 -15.29
CA GLN A 539 -6.37 -2.85 -15.90
C GLN A 539 -7.66 -2.83 -16.74
N ALA A 540 -8.62 -2.05 -16.25
CA ALA A 540 -9.73 -1.51 -17.04
C ALA A 540 -9.76 0.02 -16.90
N GLU A 541 -9.04 0.74 -17.75
CA GLU A 541 -9.33 2.16 -18.04
C GLU A 541 -9.00 2.51 -19.52
N SER A 542 -9.51 3.65 -20.00
CA SER A 542 -10.07 3.91 -21.33
C SER A 542 -9.16 3.72 -22.56
N PRO A 543 -9.71 3.27 -23.71
CA PRO A 543 -8.94 2.81 -24.86
C PRO A 543 -8.48 3.95 -25.78
N GLU A 544 -7.24 3.87 -26.28
CA GLU A 544 -6.94 4.36 -27.63
C GLU A 544 -7.52 3.34 -28.61
N GLU A 545 -8.75 3.60 -29.06
CA GLU A 545 -9.38 2.83 -30.14
C GLU A 545 -8.67 3.15 -31.46
N HIS A 546 -7.65 2.38 -31.82
CA HIS A 546 -7.40 2.16 -33.24
C HIS A 546 -8.39 1.10 -33.72
N GLU A 547 -9.48 1.53 -34.36
CA GLU A 547 -10.33 0.65 -35.15
C GLU A 547 -9.53 0.12 -36.35
N MET A 548 -8.71 -0.93 -36.16
CA MET A 548 -8.49 -1.86 -37.26
C MET A 548 -9.87 -2.43 -37.62
N SER A 549 -10.17 -2.53 -38.92
CA SER A 549 -11.51 -2.83 -39.43
C SER A 549 -11.91 -4.29 -39.18
N PHE A 550 -12.16 -4.65 -37.92
CA PHE A 550 -12.67 -5.94 -37.45
C PHE A 550 -14.17 -6.09 -37.71
N ARG A 551 -14.65 -5.65 -38.88
CA ARG A 551 -16.10 -5.64 -39.22
C ARG A 551 -16.70 -7.05 -39.23
N LEU A 552 -15.94 -8.06 -39.62
CA LEU A 552 -16.35 -9.48 -39.60
C LEU A 552 -16.37 -10.04 -38.16
N LEU A 553 -15.38 -9.69 -37.36
CA LEU A 553 -15.26 -10.11 -35.95
C LEU A 553 -16.38 -9.57 -35.07
N LYS A 554 -16.89 -8.34 -35.32
CA LYS A 554 -18.06 -7.78 -34.62
C LYS A 554 -19.36 -8.60 -34.82
N GLN A 555 -19.44 -9.46 -35.86
CA GLN A 555 -20.59 -10.36 -36.06
C GLN A 555 -20.42 -11.73 -35.41
N LEU A 556 -19.18 -12.19 -35.19
CA LEU A 556 -18.87 -13.54 -34.70
C LEU A 556 -18.54 -13.57 -33.19
N ALA A 557 -18.09 -12.46 -32.62
CA ALA A 557 -17.76 -12.33 -31.21
C ALA A 557 -18.72 -11.39 -30.47
N SER A 558 -18.98 -11.66 -29.18
CA SER A 558 -19.82 -10.79 -28.36
C SER A 558 -19.11 -9.51 -27.95
N THR A 559 -17.79 -9.56 -27.77
CA THR A 559 -16.92 -8.39 -27.57
C THR A 559 -15.56 -8.65 -28.20
N VAL A 560 -14.98 -7.64 -28.84
CA VAL A 560 -13.63 -7.65 -29.42
C VAL A 560 -12.94 -6.39 -28.94
N ARG A 561 -11.77 -6.53 -28.32
CA ARG A 561 -10.95 -5.40 -27.86
C ARG A 561 -9.53 -5.64 -28.33
N HIS A 562 -9.05 -4.81 -29.25
CA HIS A 562 -7.64 -4.76 -29.60
C HIS A 562 -6.97 -3.63 -28.81
N ARG A 563 -5.81 -3.92 -28.23
CA ARG A 563 -5.01 -2.98 -27.46
C ARG A 563 -3.55 -3.14 -27.88
N LYS A 564 -2.92 -2.05 -28.33
CA LYS A 564 -1.49 -2.01 -28.68
C LYS A 564 -0.72 -1.40 -27.51
N TYR A 565 0.26 -2.11 -26.96
CA TYR A 565 1.05 -1.67 -25.80
C TYR A 565 2.54 -1.90 -26.04
N HIS A 566 3.32 -0.84 -26.24
CA HIS A 566 4.79 -0.89 -26.31
C HIS A 566 5.33 -2.05 -27.19
N GLY A 567 4.88 -2.15 -28.44
CA GLY A 567 5.31 -3.21 -29.37
C GLY A 567 4.64 -4.57 -29.19
N MET A 568 3.72 -4.70 -28.23
CA MET A 568 2.85 -5.87 -28.07
C MET A 568 1.45 -5.60 -28.58
N ASP A 569 0.84 -6.60 -29.21
CA ASP A 569 -0.55 -6.57 -29.63
C ASP A 569 -1.36 -7.54 -28.76
N ILE A 570 -2.40 -7.01 -28.11
CA ILE A 570 -3.31 -7.77 -27.25
C ILE A 570 -4.70 -7.71 -27.85
N VAL A 571 -5.24 -8.86 -28.21
CA VAL A 571 -6.60 -8.96 -28.72
C VAL A 571 -7.41 -9.83 -27.76
N SER A 572 -8.31 -9.21 -27.02
CA SER A 572 -9.26 -9.91 -26.15
C SER A 572 -10.56 -10.11 -26.91
N VAL A 573 -11.00 -11.35 -27.00
CA VAL A 573 -12.25 -11.71 -27.67
C VAL A 573 -13.11 -12.58 -26.78
N GLN A 574 -14.39 -12.24 -26.71
CA GLN A 574 -15.37 -13.02 -26.00
C GLN A 574 -16.29 -13.70 -27.01
N VAL A 575 -16.41 -15.03 -26.90
CA VAL A 575 -17.29 -15.82 -27.77
C VAL A 575 -18.37 -16.47 -26.91
N ASN A 576 -19.63 -16.20 -27.22
CA ASN A 576 -20.77 -16.70 -26.45
C ASN A 576 -21.51 -17.80 -27.20
N ARG A 577 -21.58 -19.00 -26.63
CA ARG A 577 -22.23 -20.21 -27.18
C ARG A 577 -23.58 -20.00 -27.89
N SER A 578 -24.40 -19.04 -27.47
CA SER A 578 -25.79 -18.91 -27.98
C SER A 578 -26.02 -17.88 -29.09
N ARG A 579 -25.01 -17.11 -29.51
CA ARG A 579 -25.19 -15.99 -30.44
C ARG A 579 -24.80 -16.31 -31.88
#